data_AF-A0AAD1T6V7-F1
#
_entry.id   AF-A0AAD1T6V7-F1
#
_cell.length_a   1.000
_cell.length_b   1.000
_cell.length_c   1.000
_cell.angle_alpha   90.00
_cell.angle_beta   90.00
_cell.angle_gamma   90.00
#
_symmetry.space_group_name_H-M   'P 1'
#
loop_
_entity.id
_entity.type
_entity.pdbx_description
1 polymer ?
#
loop_
_entity_poly.entity_id
_entity_poly.type
_entity_poly.pdbx_seq_one_letter_code
_entity_poly.pdbx_strand_id
1 'polypeptide(L)'
;MRFIYVLFIFFSSLISGLMAYNCSCANITCPPRPVNCIGSYTLDPCGCCTQCSKKEWEPCGGESWVLGYCAANLKCANITGQTLVELPHVGVCKSMRKHSTGTHYFEDDDELCPEYEACFKVMGTCDCVKKRTCFMNFMTEARCRMQVESDQDHEEVLYRRYNIQCYTSGCNITNDKCVCGPVPCGQNYEFNDQMQCNTALGNFSRTK
;
A
#
# COMPACT_ATOMS: atom_id res chain seq x y z
N MET A 1 15.27 19.16 -61.90
CA MET A 1 14.05 19.64 -61.21
C MET A 1 13.29 18.55 -60.47
N ARG A 2 13.10 17.33 -61.01
CA ARG A 2 12.39 16.23 -60.32
C ARG A 2 13.08 15.69 -59.05
N PHE A 3 14.41 15.65 -59.00
CA PHE A 3 15.17 15.19 -57.82
C PHE A 3 15.05 16.11 -56.59
N ILE A 4 14.88 17.42 -56.79
CA ILE A 4 14.73 18.39 -55.70
C ILE A 4 13.39 18.20 -54.98
N TYR A 5 12.32 17.88 -55.74
CA TYR A 5 11.01 17.58 -55.17
C TYR A 5 11.00 16.30 -54.34
N VAL A 6 11.74 15.26 -54.75
CA VAL A 6 11.84 14.00 -54.00
C VAL A 6 12.58 14.21 -52.67
N LEU A 7 13.65 15.01 -52.66
CA LEU A 7 14.36 15.38 -51.43
C LEU A 7 13.50 16.25 -50.50
N PHE A 8 12.71 17.18 -51.04
CA PHE A 8 11.76 17.98 -50.26
C PHE A 8 10.66 17.12 -49.62
N ILE A 9 10.13 16.13 -50.34
CA ILE A 9 9.13 15.20 -49.80
C ILE A 9 9.74 14.34 -48.68
N PHE A 10 10.96 13.81 -48.87
CA PHE A 10 11.67 13.06 -47.83
C PHE A 10 12.00 13.90 -46.58
N PHE A 11 12.43 15.16 -46.76
CA PHE A 11 12.69 16.07 -45.64
C PHE A 11 11.41 16.44 -44.90
N SER A 12 10.28 16.61 -45.61
CA SER A 12 9.00 16.94 -44.97
C SER A 12 8.44 15.80 -44.10
N SER A 13 8.69 14.55 -44.44
CA SER A 13 8.27 13.39 -43.63
C SER A 13 9.08 13.17 -42.35
N LEU A 14 10.28 13.77 -42.22
CA LEU A 14 11.07 13.70 -40.98
C LEU A 14 10.63 14.72 -39.92
N ILE A 15 9.82 15.72 -40.28
CA ILE A 15 9.47 16.84 -39.38
C ILE A 15 8.18 16.56 -38.58
N SER A 16 7.38 15.56 -38.95
CA SER A 16 6.09 15.27 -38.31
C SER A 16 6.17 14.63 -36.92
N GLY A 17 7.35 14.57 -36.27
CA GLY A 17 7.58 13.80 -35.05
C GLY A 17 7.82 14.60 -33.76
N LEU A 18 7.69 15.93 -33.74
CA LEU A 18 7.99 16.75 -32.56
C LEU A 18 6.82 17.68 -32.21
N MET A 19 5.65 17.12 -31.95
CA MET A 19 4.67 17.81 -31.10
C MET A 19 5.08 17.54 -29.67
N ALA A 20 6.09 18.25 -29.18
CA ALA A 20 6.37 18.28 -27.75
C ALA A 20 5.12 18.88 -27.09
N TYR A 21 4.38 18.04 -26.36
CA TYR A 21 3.19 18.44 -25.61
C TYR A 21 3.63 19.41 -24.51
N ASN A 22 3.58 20.71 -24.80
CA ASN A 22 4.08 21.75 -23.91
C ASN A 22 3.01 22.13 -22.90
N CYS A 23 2.94 21.38 -21.80
CA CYS A 23 2.05 21.69 -20.68
C CYS A 23 2.54 22.92 -19.91
N SER A 24 1.63 23.87 -19.68
CA SER A 24 1.86 25.01 -18.80
C SER A 24 0.64 25.26 -17.93
N CYS A 25 0.78 25.07 -16.61
CA CYS A 25 -0.31 25.29 -15.67
C CYS A 25 -0.64 26.78 -15.44
N ALA A 26 0.19 27.71 -15.92
CA ALA A 26 0.07 29.14 -15.61
C ALA A 26 -1.26 29.77 -16.07
N ASN A 27 -1.85 29.26 -17.15
CA ASN A 27 -3.07 29.79 -17.76
C ASN A 27 -4.23 28.76 -17.80
N ILE A 28 -4.13 27.67 -17.06
CA ILE A 28 -5.16 26.61 -17.04
C ILE A 28 -6.19 26.92 -15.96
N THR A 29 -7.47 26.94 -16.36
CA THR A 29 -8.59 27.00 -15.41
C THR A 29 -9.08 25.60 -15.14
N CYS A 30 -8.78 25.06 -13.96
CA CYS A 30 -9.22 23.72 -13.58
C CYS A 30 -10.71 23.69 -13.24
N PRO A 31 -11.42 22.58 -13.54
CA PRO A 31 -12.75 22.36 -13.00
C PRO A 31 -12.69 22.30 -11.46
N PRO A 32 -13.83 22.52 -10.77
CA PRO A 32 -13.91 22.31 -9.34
C PRO A 32 -13.38 20.93 -8.96
N ARG A 33 -12.60 20.88 -7.87
CA ARG A 33 -12.03 19.63 -7.39
C ARG A 33 -13.14 18.59 -7.21
N PRO A 34 -13.01 17.39 -7.78
CA PRO A 34 -14.00 16.34 -7.62
C PRO A 34 -14.25 16.04 -6.15
N VAL A 35 -15.52 15.86 -5.78
CA VAL A 35 -15.92 15.45 -4.43
C VAL A 35 -16.23 13.96 -4.46
N ASN A 36 -15.72 13.20 -3.49
CA ASN A 36 -15.96 11.76 -3.32
C ASN A 36 -15.52 10.90 -4.52
N CYS A 37 -14.24 10.98 -4.90
CA CYS A 37 -13.67 9.97 -5.79
C CYS A 37 -13.76 8.59 -5.11
N ILE A 38 -14.43 7.64 -5.76
CA ILE A 38 -14.49 6.24 -5.33
C ILE A 38 -13.09 5.60 -5.41
N GLY A 39 -12.28 6.04 -6.38
CA GLY A 39 -10.86 5.72 -6.47
C GLY A 39 -9.98 6.77 -5.78
N SER A 40 -8.72 6.85 -6.19
CA SER A 40 -7.79 7.89 -5.74
C SER A 40 -7.94 9.18 -6.53
N TYR A 41 -7.33 10.25 -6.04
CA TYR A 41 -7.14 11.47 -6.81
C TYR A 41 -5.93 11.31 -7.72
N THR A 42 -6.04 11.79 -8.94
CA THR A 42 -4.95 11.91 -9.92
C THR A 42 -4.87 13.35 -10.41
N LEU A 43 -3.80 13.69 -11.09
CA LEU A 43 -3.74 14.90 -11.90
C LEU A 43 -4.12 14.56 -13.35
N ASP A 44 -4.49 15.58 -14.10
CA ASP A 44 -4.53 15.51 -15.55
C ASP A 44 -3.12 15.24 -16.10
N PRO A 45 -2.98 14.82 -17.35
CA PRO A 45 -1.66 14.50 -17.88
C PRO A 45 -0.66 15.65 -17.93
N CYS A 46 -1.14 16.90 -17.84
CA CYS A 46 -0.28 18.06 -17.69
C CYS A 46 0.16 18.33 -16.24
N GLY A 47 -0.31 17.56 -15.27
CA GLY A 47 0.05 17.75 -13.86
C GLY A 47 -0.57 18.98 -13.18
N CYS A 48 -1.62 19.56 -13.74
CA CYS A 48 -2.22 20.82 -13.30
C CYS A 48 -3.52 20.64 -12.51
N CYS A 49 -4.45 19.82 -13.03
CA CYS A 49 -5.82 19.75 -12.53
C CYS A 49 -6.12 18.43 -11.85
N THR A 50 -6.69 18.47 -10.65
CA THR A 50 -7.11 17.26 -9.93
C THR A 50 -8.32 16.59 -10.60
N GLN A 51 -8.21 15.29 -10.83
CA GLN A 51 -9.26 14.42 -11.37
C GLN A 51 -9.47 13.20 -10.47
N CYS A 52 -10.54 12.45 -10.71
CA CYS A 52 -10.66 11.12 -10.14
C CYS A 52 -9.93 10.11 -11.04
N SER A 53 -9.22 9.18 -10.42
CA SER A 53 -8.62 8.05 -11.09
C SER A 53 -9.67 7.15 -11.76
N LYS A 54 -9.27 6.47 -12.84
CA LYS A 54 -10.10 5.50 -13.55
C LYS A 54 -10.33 4.22 -12.75
N LYS A 55 -11.57 3.74 -12.77
CA LYS A 55 -12.02 2.54 -12.06
C LYS A 55 -11.69 1.28 -12.85
N GLU A 56 -11.86 0.13 -12.21
CA GLU A 56 -11.69 -1.15 -12.89
C GLU A 56 -12.56 -1.23 -14.15
N TRP A 57 -11.99 -1.72 -15.24
CA TRP A 57 -12.59 -1.83 -16.57
C TRP A 57 -12.81 -0.52 -17.33
N GLU A 58 -12.49 0.64 -16.75
CA GLU A 58 -12.50 1.90 -17.50
C GLU A 58 -11.26 2.01 -18.40
N PRO A 59 -11.38 2.69 -19.57
CA PRO A 59 -10.25 2.92 -20.46
C PRO A 59 -9.20 3.84 -19.81
N CYS A 60 -7.93 3.58 -20.12
CA CYS A 60 -6.77 4.30 -19.56
C CYS A 60 -5.63 4.41 -20.59
N GLY A 61 -4.62 5.22 -20.28
CA GLY A 61 -3.47 5.45 -21.16
C GLY A 61 -3.80 6.40 -22.30
N GLY A 62 -3.47 6.01 -23.53
CA GLY A 62 -3.52 6.91 -24.69
C GLY A 62 -2.30 7.84 -24.76
N GLU A 63 -2.17 8.61 -25.84
CA GLU A 63 -1.09 9.59 -25.96
C GLU A 63 -1.05 10.52 -24.74
N SER A 64 0.10 10.61 -24.09
CA SER A 64 0.31 11.39 -22.87
C SER A 64 -0.82 11.19 -21.86
N TRP A 65 -1.22 9.95 -21.57
CA TRP A 65 -2.26 9.63 -20.58
C TRP A 65 -3.60 10.38 -20.74
N VAL A 66 -3.96 10.83 -21.94
CA VAL A 66 -5.20 11.60 -22.18
C VAL A 66 -6.47 10.88 -21.69
N LEU A 67 -6.46 9.55 -21.62
CA LEU A 67 -7.56 8.75 -21.09
C LEU A 67 -7.49 8.56 -19.57
N GLY A 68 -6.44 9.01 -18.91
CA GLY A 68 -6.31 9.07 -17.46
C GLY A 68 -5.62 7.86 -16.82
N TYR A 69 -5.25 8.06 -15.57
CA TYR A 69 -4.53 7.10 -14.71
C TYR A 69 -5.51 6.23 -13.91
N CYS A 70 -5.12 4.99 -13.66
CA CYS A 70 -5.95 4.04 -12.93
C CYS A 70 -5.96 4.30 -11.41
N ALA A 71 -7.01 3.81 -10.73
CA ALA A 71 -7.12 3.91 -9.27
C ALA A 71 -6.03 3.09 -8.55
N ALA A 72 -5.87 3.36 -7.25
CA ALA A 72 -5.03 2.57 -6.35
C ALA A 72 -5.22 1.05 -6.57
N ASN A 73 -4.11 0.32 -6.70
CA ASN A 73 -4.03 -1.13 -6.93
C ASN A 73 -4.50 -1.63 -8.30
N LEU A 74 -4.86 -0.73 -9.22
CA LEU A 74 -5.10 -1.06 -10.62
C LEU A 74 -3.91 -0.60 -11.47
N LYS A 75 -3.74 -1.24 -12.62
CA LYS A 75 -2.73 -0.88 -13.62
C LYS A 75 -3.38 -0.79 -14.99
N CYS A 76 -2.87 0.09 -15.83
CA CYS A 76 -3.33 0.19 -17.21
C CYS A 76 -2.78 -0.99 -17.99
N ALA A 77 -3.67 -1.92 -18.32
CA ALA A 77 -3.31 -3.23 -18.84
C ALA A 77 -4.17 -3.57 -20.06
N ASN A 78 -3.72 -4.58 -20.79
CA ASN A 78 -4.52 -5.13 -21.88
C ASN A 78 -5.83 -5.74 -21.34
N ILE A 79 -6.76 -6.06 -22.25
CA ILE A 79 -8.06 -6.61 -21.86
C ILE A 79 -7.95 -7.97 -21.12
N THR A 80 -6.83 -8.70 -21.24
CA THR A 80 -6.63 -9.95 -20.50
C THR A 80 -6.08 -9.71 -19.09
N GLY A 81 -5.57 -8.52 -18.76
CA GLY A 81 -4.95 -8.21 -17.47
C GLY A 81 -3.64 -8.95 -17.23
N GLN A 82 -2.93 -9.29 -18.31
CA GLN A 82 -1.68 -10.07 -18.26
C GLN A 82 -0.45 -9.21 -18.52
N THR A 83 -0.60 -8.16 -19.33
CA THR A 83 0.50 -7.26 -19.70
C THR A 83 0.09 -5.82 -19.49
N LEU A 84 1.05 -4.99 -19.08
CA LEU A 84 0.89 -3.55 -19.02
C LEU A 84 0.79 -2.98 -20.45
N VAL A 85 0.08 -1.87 -20.59
CA VAL A 85 -0.01 -1.14 -21.85
C VAL A 85 1.06 -0.05 -21.86
N GLU A 86 1.85 -0.01 -22.93
CA GLU A 86 2.81 1.07 -23.19
C GLU A 86 2.11 2.23 -23.93
N LEU A 87 2.44 3.47 -23.57
CA LEU A 87 1.94 4.64 -24.31
C LEU A 87 2.50 4.63 -25.74
N PRO A 88 1.75 5.12 -26.74
CA PRO A 88 0.47 5.84 -26.67
C PRO A 88 -0.77 4.92 -26.74
N HIS A 89 -0.63 3.62 -26.51
CA HIS A 89 -1.75 2.70 -26.65
C HIS A 89 -2.78 2.84 -25.52
N VAL A 90 -4.00 2.41 -25.82
CA VAL A 90 -5.14 2.44 -24.90
C VAL A 90 -5.28 1.09 -24.20
N GLY A 91 -5.38 1.12 -22.88
CA GLY A 91 -5.64 -0.06 -22.05
C GLY A 91 -6.96 0.03 -21.30
N VAL A 92 -7.13 -0.90 -20.36
CA VAL A 92 -8.20 -0.89 -19.36
C VAL A 92 -7.60 -1.06 -17.96
N CYS A 93 -8.16 -0.38 -16.96
CA CYS A 93 -7.68 -0.48 -15.59
C CYS A 93 -8.03 -1.84 -15.00
N LYS A 94 -7.02 -2.59 -14.56
CA LYS A 94 -7.20 -3.93 -14.01
C LYS A 94 -6.30 -4.23 -12.82
N SER A 95 -6.78 -5.12 -11.96
CA SER A 95 -5.94 -5.77 -10.96
C SER A 95 -5.00 -6.77 -11.66
N MET A 96 -3.69 -6.57 -11.50
CA MET A 96 -2.68 -7.44 -12.09
C MET A 96 -2.43 -8.63 -11.17
N ARG A 97 -2.60 -9.86 -11.69
CA ARG A 97 -2.46 -11.11 -10.92
C ARG A 97 -1.01 -11.50 -10.59
N LYS A 98 -0.05 -10.91 -11.29
CA LYS A 98 1.38 -11.04 -10.97
C LYS A 98 1.86 -9.68 -10.50
N HIS A 99 2.31 -9.64 -9.25
CA HIS A 99 3.14 -8.57 -8.75
C HIS A 99 4.37 -8.56 -9.66
N SER A 100 4.47 -7.59 -10.57
CA SER A 100 5.77 -7.30 -11.17
C SER A 100 6.58 -6.66 -10.05
N THR A 101 7.19 -7.50 -9.22
CA THR A 101 8.32 -7.12 -8.38
C THR A 101 9.39 -6.60 -9.33
N GLY A 102 9.54 -5.27 -9.42
CA GLY A 102 10.78 -4.67 -9.89
C GLY A 102 10.87 -4.23 -11.35
N THR A 103 9.77 -4.09 -12.11
CA THR A 103 9.83 -3.30 -13.35
C THR A 103 9.22 -1.93 -13.10
N HIS A 104 10.02 -0.87 -13.28
CA HIS A 104 9.60 0.53 -13.35
C HIS A 104 8.26 0.61 -14.08
N TYR A 105 7.20 0.97 -13.35
CA TYR A 105 5.89 1.11 -13.94
C TYR A 105 5.80 2.51 -14.52
N PHE A 106 5.37 2.64 -15.78
CA PHE A 106 5.38 3.91 -16.53
C PHE A 106 4.66 5.07 -15.85
N GLU A 107 3.73 4.82 -14.91
CA GLU A 107 3.12 5.89 -14.12
C GLU A 107 4.11 6.62 -13.21
N ASP A 108 5.29 6.06 -12.93
CA ASP A 108 6.27 6.62 -11.97
C ASP A 108 7.33 7.56 -12.60
N ASP A 109 7.41 7.66 -13.94
CA ASP A 109 8.35 8.55 -14.68
C ASP A 109 7.68 9.31 -15.83
N ASP A 110 6.47 9.81 -15.61
CA ASP A 110 5.77 10.62 -16.61
C ASP A 110 6.39 12.02 -16.68
N GLU A 111 7.10 12.33 -17.78
CA GLU A 111 7.84 13.58 -17.95
C GLU A 111 6.98 14.85 -17.80
N LEU A 112 5.68 14.75 -18.09
CA LEU A 112 4.73 15.86 -18.04
C LEU A 112 4.22 16.13 -16.61
N CYS A 113 4.41 15.18 -15.72
CA CYS A 113 3.92 15.27 -14.35
C CYS A 113 4.94 15.95 -13.42
N PRO A 114 4.50 16.51 -12.28
CA PRO A 114 5.41 17.06 -11.30
C PRO A 114 6.25 15.96 -10.63
N GLU A 115 7.43 16.34 -10.16
CA GLU A 115 8.23 15.48 -9.29
C GLU A 115 7.71 15.59 -7.85
N TYR A 116 7.46 14.44 -7.23
CA TYR A 116 7.05 14.32 -5.84
C TYR A 116 8.03 13.44 -5.07
N GLU A 117 8.20 13.75 -3.79
CA GLU A 117 8.79 12.82 -2.83
C GLU A 117 7.69 11.86 -2.36
N ALA A 118 7.76 10.63 -2.87
CA ALA A 118 6.77 9.60 -2.65
C ALA A 118 7.27 8.59 -1.62
N CYS A 119 6.63 8.57 -0.45
CA CYS A 119 6.97 7.65 0.64
C CYS A 119 5.97 6.50 0.76
N PHE A 120 6.51 5.31 1.03
CA PHE A 120 5.77 4.07 1.24
C PHE A 120 6.22 3.41 2.55
N LYS A 121 5.30 2.74 3.25
CA LYS A 121 5.65 1.92 4.41
C LYS A 121 6.17 0.56 3.92
N VAL A 122 7.40 0.22 4.28
CA VAL A 122 8.04 -1.07 3.94
C VAL A 122 8.57 -1.68 5.22
N MET A 123 8.02 -2.83 5.64
CA MET A 123 8.49 -3.59 6.82
C MET A 123 8.69 -2.73 8.10
N GLY A 124 7.80 -1.77 8.37
CA GLY A 124 7.89 -0.92 9.57
C GLY A 124 8.86 0.24 9.45
N THR A 125 9.38 0.54 8.26
CA THR A 125 10.13 1.77 7.96
C THR A 125 9.47 2.53 6.81
N CYS A 126 9.86 3.80 6.65
CA CYS A 126 9.46 4.61 5.50
C CYS A 126 10.55 4.56 4.44
N ASP A 127 10.17 4.09 3.25
CA ASP A 127 10.99 4.13 2.05
C ASP A 127 10.48 5.25 1.14
N CYS A 128 11.31 6.27 0.93
CA CYS A 128 10.95 7.48 0.19
C CYS A 128 11.78 7.56 -1.08
N VAL A 129 11.11 7.70 -2.21
CA VAL A 129 11.72 7.83 -3.52
C VAL A 129 11.17 9.06 -4.23
N LYS A 130 12.03 9.71 -5.02
CA LYS A 130 11.55 10.73 -5.96
C LYS A 130 10.85 10.04 -7.11
N LYS A 131 9.63 10.46 -7.41
CA LYS A 131 8.82 9.96 -8.52
C LYS A 131 8.30 11.13 -9.33
N ARG A 132 8.25 10.97 -10.65
CA ARG A 132 7.60 11.94 -11.51
C ARG A 132 6.28 11.36 -11.98
N THR A 133 5.19 11.77 -11.36
CA THR A 133 3.91 11.08 -11.53
C THR A 133 2.72 12.00 -11.29
N CYS A 134 1.66 11.79 -12.07
CA CYS A 134 0.35 12.41 -11.86
C CYS A 134 -0.55 11.53 -10.97
N PHE A 135 -0.04 10.39 -10.50
CA PHE A 135 -0.76 9.46 -9.64
C PHE A 135 -0.38 9.67 -8.17
N MET A 136 -1.31 10.19 -7.37
CA MET A 136 -1.04 10.63 -6.00
C MET A 136 -1.36 9.55 -4.95
N ASN A 137 -0.81 8.35 -5.11
CA ASN A 137 -1.08 7.19 -4.24
C ASN A 137 -0.01 6.92 -3.17
N PHE A 138 0.77 7.93 -2.82
CA PHE A 138 1.87 7.87 -1.86
C PHE A 138 1.66 8.84 -0.70
N MET A 139 2.45 8.67 0.35
CA MET A 139 2.42 9.55 1.51
C MET A 139 3.55 10.57 1.44
N THR A 140 3.37 11.69 2.13
CA THR A 140 4.51 12.54 2.52
C THR A 140 5.34 11.82 3.58
N GLU A 141 6.61 12.18 3.73
CA GLU A 141 7.48 11.59 4.75
C GLU A 141 6.88 11.71 6.16
N ALA A 142 6.39 12.90 6.52
CA ALA A 142 5.75 13.14 7.81
C ALA A 142 4.55 12.21 8.05
N ARG A 143 3.68 12.03 7.05
CA ARG A 143 2.52 11.15 7.15
C ARG A 143 2.92 9.67 7.23
N CYS A 144 3.96 9.27 6.49
CA CYS A 144 4.48 7.91 6.56
C CYS A 144 5.03 7.60 7.97
N ARG A 145 5.82 8.51 8.55
CA ARG A 145 6.39 8.34 9.90
C ARG A 145 5.30 8.19 10.96
N MET A 146 4.27 9.05 10.94
CA MET A 146 3.13 8.96 11.85
C MET A 146 2.43 7.59 11.76
N GLN A 147 2.31 7.03 10.56
CA GLN A 147 1.67 5.73 10.38
C GLN A 147 2.55 4.57 10.87
N VAL A 148 3.87 4.65 10.68
CA VAL A 148 4.82 3.68 11.23
C VAL A 148 4.79 3.66 12.76
N GLU A 149 4.84 4.84 13.39
CA GLU A 149 4.76 5.00 14.85
C GLU A 149 3.43 4.45 15.40
N SER A 150 2.30 4.81 14.77
CA SER A 150 0.99 4.29 15.16
C SER A 150 0.88 2.78 15.05
N ASP A 151 1.53 2.16 14.06
CA ASP A 151 1.50 0.71 13.89
C ASP A 151 2.38 0.01 14.94
N GLN A 152 3.50 0.63 15.36
CA GLN A 152 4.29 0.14 16.49
C GLN A 152 3.49 0.18 17.79
N ASP A 153 2.77 1.26 18.05
CA ASP A 153 1.88 1.36 19.21
C ASP A 153 0.78 0.30 19.16
N HIS A 154 0.22 0.04 17.98
CA HIS A 154 -0.82 -0.99 17.81
C HIS A 154 -0.28 -2.41 17.97
N GLU A 155 0.96 -2.68 17.51
CA GLU A 155 1.65 -3.95 17.71
C GLU A 155 2.03 -4.15 19.18
N GLU A 156 2.46 -3.11 19.89
CA GLU A 156 2.74 -3.17 21.32
C GLU A 156 1.46 -3.40 22.14
N VAL A 157 0.34 -2.76 21.76
CA VAL A 157 -0.97 -2.97 22.38
C VAL A 157 -1.51 -4.38 22.09
N LEU A 158 -1.35 -4.89 20.87
CA LEU A 158 -1.72 -6.27 20.53
C LEU A 158 -0.86 -7.28 21.28
N TYR A 159 0.45 -7.05 21.40
CA TYR A 159 1.35 -7.89 22.19
C TYR A 159 0.98 -7.88 23.67
N ARG A 160 0.63 -6.71 24.24
CA ARG A 160 0.08 -6.62 25.61
C ARG A 160 -1.27 -7.31 25.76
N ARG A 161 -2.14 -7.23 24.76
CA ARG A 161 -3.46 -7.90 24.75
C ARG A 161 -3.32 -9.42 24.60
N TYR A 162 -2.35 -9.90 23.82
CA TYR A 162 -2.01 -11.33 23.68
C TYR A 162 -1.24 -11.88 24.90
N ASN A 163 -0.49 -11.02 25.61
CA ASN A 163 0.14 -11.33 26.89
C ASN A 163 -0.76 -11.09 28.11
N ILE A 164 -2.07 -10.85 27.92
CA ILE A 164 -3.07 -11.45 28.82
C ILE A 164 -3.11 -12.95 28.48
N GLN A 165 -1.97 -13.61 28.69
CA GLN A 165 -1.93 -15.04 28.89
C GLN A 165 -2.88 -15.29 30.04
N CYS A 166 -3.88 -16.13 29.82
CA CYS A 166 -4.73 -16.52 30.92
C CYS A 166 -3.85 -17.25 31.94
N TYR A 167 -3.68 -16.62 33.10
CA TYR A 167 -3.06 -17.21 34.26
C TYR A 167 -4.18 -17.77 35.11
N THR A 168 -4.07 -19.04 35.48
CA THR A 168 -4.91 -19.60 36.54
C THR A 168 -4.06 -19.69 37.80
N SER A 169 -4.68 -19.46 38.95
CA SER A 169 -4.05 -19.62 40.26
C SER A 169 -4.64 -20.84 40.95
N GLY A 170 -3.79 -21.65 41.55
CA GLY A 170 -4.19 -22.78 42.37
C GLY A 170 -2.96 -23.40 43.05
N CYS A 171 -3.17 -24.55 43.69
CA CYS A 171 -2.18 -25.16 44.57
C CYS A 171 -2.06 -26.67 44.29
N ASN A 172 -0.83 -27.20 44.40
CA ASN A 172 -0.54 -28.63 44.35
C ASN A 172 0.30 -29.05 45.57
N ILE A 173 0.20 -30.33 45.95
CA ILE A 173 1.07 -30.92 46.97
C ILE A 173 2.34 -31.44 46.29
N THR A 174 3.48 -30.87 46.65
CA THR A 174 4.80 -31.27 46.15
C THR A 174 5.75 -31.45 47.34
N ASN A 175 6.33 -32.64 47.50
CA ASN A 175 7.26 -32.96 48.61
C ASN A 175 6.68 -32.63 50.00
N ASP A 176 5.47 -33.12 50.28
CA ASP A 176 4.74 -32.89 51.54
C ASP A 176 4.53 -31.41 51.91
N LYS A 177 4.49 -30.53 50.90
CA LYS A 177 4.20 -29.10 51.06
C LYS A 177 3.26 -28.63 49.97
N CYS A 178 2.36 -27.73 50.33
CA CYS A 178 1.49 -27.06 49.39
C CYS A 178 2.21 -25.88 48.74
N VAL A 179 2.34 -25.93 47.42
CA VAL A 179 2.96 -24.87 46.61
C VAL A 179 1.88 -24.27 45.71
N CYS A 180 1.65 -22.96 45.86
CA CYS A 180 0.68 -22.20 45.07
C CYS A 180 1.38 -21.14 44.22
N GLY A 181 0.85 -20.86 43.05
CA GLY A 181 1.37 -19.81 42.18
C GLY A 181 0.49 -19.56 40.97
N PRO A 182 0.83 -18.59 40.13
CA PRO A 182 0.23 -18.43 38.82
C PRO A 182 0.93 -19.35 37.80
N VAL A 183 0.17 -20.08 36.97
CA VAL A 183 0.71 -20.84 35.82
C VAL A 183 -0.08 -20.53 34.54
N PRO A 184 0.52 -20.77 33.36
CA PRO A 184 -0.18 -20.67 32.08
C PRO A 184 -1.40 -21.62 32.04
N CYS A 185 -2.49 -21.17 31.43
CA CYS A 185 -3.66 -22.02 31.16
C CYS A 185 -3.31 -23.36 30.51
N GLY A 186 -4.02 -24.41 30.93
CA GLY A 186 -3.83 -25.79 30.46
C GLY A 186 -3.09 -26.69 31.46
N GLN A 187 -2.60 -26.12 32.56
CA GLN A 187 -2.18 -26.86 33.75
C GLN A 187 -3.34 -26.90 34.74
N ASN A 188 -3.67 -28.08 35.25
CA ASN A 188 -4.70 -28.26 36.26
C ASN A 188 -4.06 -28.22 37.65
N TYR A 189 -4.64 -27.44 38.56
CA TYR A 189 -4.38 -27.56 39.98
C TYR A 189 -5.31 -28.57 40.61
N GLU A 190 -4.81 -29.31 41.59
CA GLU A 190 -5.61 -30.23 42.39
C GLU A 190 -6.46 -29.46 43.41
N PHE A 191 -6.01 -28.27 43.82
CA PHE A 191 -6.71 -27.43 44.80
C PHE A 191 -6.82 -25.98 44.33
N ASN A 192 -7.97 -25.36 44.60
CA ASN A 192 -8.25 -23.99 44.21
C ASN A 192 -7.59 -22.95 45.14
N ASP A 193 -7.30 -23.33 46.38
CA ASP A 193 -6.70 -22.44 47.38
C ASP A 193 -5.76 -23.19 48.36
N GLN A 194 -4.93 -22.42 49.05
CA GLN A 194 -3.94 -22.92 50.00
C GLN A 194 -4.59 -23.68 51.18
N MET A 195 -5.80 -23.26 51.58
CA MET A 195 -6.51 -23.87 52.72
C MET A 195 -6.97 -25.28 52.35
N GLN A 196 -7.55 -25.46 51.16
CA GLN A 196 -7.94 -26.77 50.62
C GLN A 196 -6.74 -27.70 50.52
N CYS A 197 -5.63 -27.21 49.96
CA CYS A 197 -4.40 -27.99 49.83
C CYS A 197 -3.84 -28.41 51.20
N ASN A 198 -3.71 -27.48 52.15
CA ASN A 198 -3.20 -27.78 53.49
C ASN A 198 -4.11 -28.74 54.26
N THR A 199 -5.43 -28.65 54.05
CA THR A 199 -6.40 -29.58 54.65
C THR A 199 -6.21 -31.00 54.11
N ALA A 200 -6.05 -31.14 52.78
CA ALA A 200 -5.79 -32.43 52.15
C ALA A 200 -4.45 -33.03 52.60
N LEU A 201 -3.39 -32.20 52.66
CA LEU A 201 -2.08 -32.60 53.17
C LEU A 201 -2.14 -33.07 54.64
N GLY A 202 -2.86 -32.34 55.49
CA GLY A 202 -3.06 -32.70 56.90
C GLY A 202 -3.81 -34.03 57.10
N ASN A 203 -4.66 -34.41 56.15
CA ASN A 203 -5.36 -35.71 56.16
C ASN A 203 -4.47 -36.84 55.62
N PHE A 204 -3.64 -36.56 54.60
CA PHE A 204 -2.65 -37.51 54.06
C PHE A 204 -1.58 -37.89 55.09
N SER A 205 -1.08 -36.92 55.88
CA SER A 205 -0.09 -37.16 56.93
C SER A 205 -0.65 -37.91 58.15
N ARG A 206 -1.97 -38.05 58.29
CA ARG A 206 -2.63 -38.81 59.37
C ARG A 206 -2.95 -40.25 59.00
N THR A 207 -2.83 -40.61 57.72
CA THR A 207 -3.18 -41.94 57.18
C THR A 207 -1.95 -42.79 56.82
N LYS A 208 -0.75 -42.27 57.07
CA LYS A 208 0.54 -42.95 56.91
C LYS A 208 1.14 -43.24 58.29
#